data_AF-A0A9E3SY12-F1
#
_entry.id   AF-A0A9E3SY12-F1
#
_cell.length_a   1.000
_cell.length_b   1.000
_cell.length_c   1.000
_cell.angle_alpha   90.00
_cell.angle_beta   90.00
_cell.angle_gamma   90.00
#
_symmetry.space_group_name_H-M   'P 1'
#
loop_
_entity.id
_entity.type
_entity.pdbx_description
1 polymer ?
#
loop_
_entity_poly.entity_id
_entity_poly.type
_entity_poly.pdbx_seq_one_letter_code
_entity_poly.pdbx_strand_id
1 'polypeptide(L)' 'IKGKDKKEALRLVQEFIDMIHKKDVNLDELGDAQVLQGVSDFPARVKCALLAWKTLQEIL' A
#
# COMPACT_ATOMS: atom_id res chain seq x y z
N ILE A 1 9.43 4.88 0.73
CA ILE A 1 9.51 4.86 -0.76
C ILE A 1 10.69 5.68 -1.27
N LYS A 2 10.86 6.94 -0.84
CA LYS A 2 12.03 7.76 -1.21
C LYS A 2 13.35 7.05 -0.85
N GLY A 3 14.30 7.03 -1.78
CA GLY A 3 15.61 6.40 -1.59
C GLY A 3 15.65 4.88 -1.79
N LYS A 4 14.52 4.24 -2.13
CA LYS A 4 14.47 2.82 -2.52
C LYS A 4 14.60 2.68 -4.04
N ASP A 5 15.16 1.57 -4.49
CA ASP A 5 15.15 1.24 -5.91
C ASP A 5 13.72 0.95 -6.40
N LYS A 6 13.52 1.01 -7.72
CA LYS A 6 12.21 0.82 -8.35
C LYS A 6 11.57 -0.52 -7.97
N LYS A 7 12.35 -1.59 -7.88
CA LYS A 7 11.83 -2.95 -7.60
C LYS A 7 11.33 -3.04 -6.17
N GLU A 8 12.09 -2.48 -5.24
CA GLU A 8 11.71 -2.40 -3.82
C GLU A 8 10.51 -1.46 -3.60
N ALA A 9 10.44 -0.33 -4.32
CA ALA A 9 9.30 0.56 -4.26
C ALA A 9 8.02 -0.12 -4.77
N LEU A 10 8.08 -0.86 -5.88
CA LEU A 10 6.96 -1.64 -6.41
C LEU A 10 6.53 -2.76 -5.44
N ARG A 11 7.48 -3.42 -4.77
CA ARG A 11 7.18 -4.43 -3.74
C ARG A 11 6.35 -3.84 -2.60
N LEU A 12 6.76 -2.69 -2.06
CA LEU A 12 6.03 -2.01 -0.98
C LEU A 12 4.65 -1.51 -1.42
N VAL A 13 4.52 -1.06 -2.66
CA VAL A 13 3.23 -0.66 -3.23
C VAL A 13 2.29 -1.86 -3.28
N GLN A 14 2.78 -3.00 -3.76
CA GLN A 14 2.00 -4.23 -3.83
C GLN A 14 1.57 -4.71 -2.43
N GLU A 15 2.50 -4.69 -1.46
CA GLU A 15 2.23 -5.05 -0.06
C GLU A 15 1.13 -4.17 0.55
N PHE A 16 1.15 -2.86 0.27
CA PHE A 16 0.11 -1.93 0.76
C PHE A 16 -1.25 -2.24 0.14
N ILE A 17 -1.30 -2.50 -1.17
CA ILE A 17 -2.54 -2.87 -1.87
C ILE A 17 -3.10 -4.18 -1.30
N ASP A 18 -2.24 -5.15 -1.05
CA ASP A 18 -2.60 -6.45 -0.51
C ASP A 18 -3.10 -6.36 0.94
N MET A 19 -2.48 -5.50 1.76
CA MET A 19 -2.98 -5.14 3.10
C MET A 19 -4.42 -4.59 3.05
N ILE A 20 -4.70 -3.64 2.15
CA ILE A 20 -6.04 -3.04 2.01
C ILE A 20 -7.07 -4.06 1.52
N HIS A 21 -6.65 -5.06 0.75
CA HIS A 21 -7.50 -6.19 0.34
C HIS A 21 -7.56 -7.33 1.36
N LYS A 22 -7.07 -7.11 2.58
CA LYS A 22 -7.07 -8.10 3.68
C LYS A 22 -6.35 -9.40 3.35
N LYS A 23 -5.31 -9.34 2.52
CA LYS A 23 -4.39 -10.47 2.33
C LYS A 23 -3.37 -10.52 3.47
N ASP A 24 -2.75 -11.68 3.63
CA ASP A 24 -1.65 -11.86 4.56
C ASP A 24 -0.38 -11.18 4.02
N VAL A 25 0.20 -10.28 4.80
CA VAL A 25 1.29 -9.38 4.43
C VAL A 25 2.18 -9.08 5.63
N ASN A 26 3.44 -8.74 5.38
CA ASN A 26 4.35 -8.31 6.44
C ASN A 26 4.16 -6.82 6.75
N LEU A 27 3.40 -6.51 7.82
CA LEU A 27 3.10 -5.14 8.23
C LEU A 27 4.35 -4.34 8.65
N ASP A 28 5.41 -5.00 9.11
CA ASP A 28 6.65 -4.32 9.52
C ASP A 28 7.33 -3.63 8.34
N GLU A 29 7.19 -4.17 7.12
CA GLU A 29 7.76 -3.57 5.92
C GLU A 29 7.03 -2.29 5.49
N LEU A 30 5.76 -2.14 5.86
CA LEU A 30 4.92 -0.99 5.53
C LEU A 30 5.16 0.22 6.45
N GLY A 31 5.82 0.03 7.60
CA GLY A 31 6.07 1.10 8.56
C GLY A 31 4.78 1.81 8.96
N ASP A 32 4.78 3.15 8.94
CA ASP A 32 3.61 3.96 9.30
C ASP A 32 2.37 3.70 8.42
N ALA A 33 2.55 3.20 7.19
CA ALA A 33 1.43 2.95 6.28
C ALA A 33 0.48 1.84 6.81
N GLN A 34 0.95 0.98 7.72
CA GLN A 34 0.14 -0.05 8.37
C GLN A 34 -1.05 0.52 9.15
N VAL A 35 -0.99 1.79 9.58
CA VAL A 35 -2.11 2.46 10.27
C VAL A 35 -3.39 2.51 9.42
N LEU A 36 -3.25 2.41 8.10
CA LEU A 36 -4.36 2.40 7.16
C LEU A 36 -4.99 1.00 6.97
N GLN A 37 -4.51 -0.04 7.65
CA GLN A 37 -5.10 -1.39 7.57
C GLN A 37 -6.61 -1.39 7.85
N GLY A 38 -7.05 -0.60 8.85
CA GLY A 38 -8.48 -0.49 9.20
C GLY A 38 -9.35 0.13 8.10
N VAL A 39 -8.77 0.81 7.10
CA VAL A 39 -9.52 1.33 5.94
C VAL A 39 -10.15 0.20 5.13
N SER A 40 -9.60 -1.03 5.20
CA SER A 40 -10.16 -2.22 4.56
C SER A 40 -11.60 -2.55 5.00
N ASP A 41 -12.05 -2.07 6.17
CA ASP A 41 -13.42 -2.23 6.66
C ASP A 41 -14.40 -1.16 6.14
N PHE A 42 -13.90 -0.13 5.44
CA PHE A 42 -14.69 0.99 4.95
C PHE A 42 -14.61 1.08 3.42
N PRO A 43 -15.44 0.35 2.66
CA PRO A 43 -15.38 0.29 1.19
C PRO A 43 -15.39 1.67 0.50
N ALA A 44 -16.11 2.63 1.07
CA ALA A 44 -16.15 4.01 0.56
C ALA A 44 -14.79 4.74 0.65
N ARG A 45 -13.90 4.33 1.56
CA ARG A 45 -12.59 4.94 1.83
C ARG A 45 -11.43 4.21 1.18
N VAL A 46 -11.63 2.96 0.75
CA VAL A 46 -10.62 2.14 0.04
C VAL A 46 -10.06 2.87 -1.18
N LYS A 47 -10.91 3.45 -2.02
CA LYS A 47 -10.45 4.18 -3.22
C LYS A 47 -9.55 5.37 -2.89
N CYS A 48 -9.86 6.11 -1.84
CA CYS A 48 -9.05 7.25 -1.40
C CYS A 48 -7.68 6.79 -0.87
N ALA A 49 -7.65 5.69 -0.11
CA ALA A 49 -6.40 5.14 0.42
C ALA A 49 -5.50 4.56 -0.69
N LEU A 50 -6.09 3.96 -1.73
CA LEU A 50 -5.33 3.34 -2.83
C LEU A 50 -4.86 4.32 -3.91
N LEU A 51 -5.45 5.52 -4.03
CA LEU A 51 -5.20 6.43 -5.15
C LEU A 51 -3.71 6.72 -5.36
N ALA A 52 -3.03 7.21 -4.32
CA ALA A 52 -1.61 7.56 -4.41
C ALA A 52 -0.71 6.35 -4.73
N TRP A 53 -1.05 5.18 -4.20
CA TRP A 53 -0.29 3.95 -4.39
C TRP A 53 -0.46 3.36 -5.79
N LYS A 54 -1.68 3.41 -6.35
CA LYS A 54 -1.93 2.99 -7.74
C LYS A 54 -1.25 3.91 -8.73
N THR A 55 -1.33 5.23 -8.52
CA THR A 55 -0.58 6.18 -9.38
C THR A 55 0.91 5.92 -9.28
N LEU A 56 1.44 5.64 -8.08
CA LEU A 56 2.84 5.29 -7.92
C LEU A 56 3.23 4.00 -8.66
N GLN A 57 2.35 2.98 -8.66
CA GLN A 57 2.54 1.75 -9.41
C GLN A 57 2.65 1.99 -10.92
N GLU A 58 1.85 2.90 -11.46
CA GLU A 58 1.81 3.21 -12.90
C GLU A 58 3.03 4.00 -13.38
N ILE A 59 3.57 4.88 -12.54
CA ILE A 59 4.71 5.74 -12.91
C ILE A 59 6.08 5.13 -12.62
N LEU A 60 6.14 4.12 -11.74
CA LEU A 60 7.39 3.46 -11.38
C LEU A 60 7.88 2.60 -12.52
#